data_AF-W5MX95-F1
#
_entry.id   AF-W5MX95-F1
#
_cell.length_a   1.000
_cell.length_b   1.000
_cell.length_c   1.000
_cell.angle_alpha   90.00
_cell.angle_beta   90.00
_cell.angle_gamma   90.00
#
_symmetry.space_group_name_H-M   'P 1'
#
loop_
_entity.id
_entity.type
_entity.pdbx_description
1 polymer ?
#
loop_
_entity_poly.entity_id
_entity_poly.type
_entity_poly.pdbx_seq_one_letter_code
_entity_poly.pdbx_strand_id
1 'polypeptide(L)'
;NEVRWLSRHFALQAIIRNYEALTEYFEEVKSNDPISKYCHKKFTNIEYQIALEVLNDVLEELAALCKLLQRCGLIPLDALQFACGKLSKLRKQYLGDNVSWSDNVKALLCKTGEENIAVDMSFLLTFMNLLCVHLEERFSADEVQQWSAFDCSHGTEQVNALCSKYPVFLGENSVIVKQYNDFKFAVHGKLNANVADMVTFALQNDLAKLMDIGGTFLASSVDCEQGFSLMNSLKNKLINRLGECHLAMLMIIKSFQLDGGLISLDKAYTEWAVAHCENSR
;
A
#
# COMPACT_ATOMS: atom_id res chain seq x y z
N ASN A 1 8.76 -4.61 -9.10
CA ASN A 1 9.69 -4.01 -8.11
C ASN A 1 8.90 -3.48 -6.94
N GLU A 2 8.98 -4.15 -5.79
CA GLU A 2 8.27 -3.78 -4.57
C GLU A 2 9.07 -2.69 -3.85
N VAL A 3 8.49 -1.49 -3.71
CA VAL A 3 9.21 -0.33 -3.18
C VAL A 3 9.07 -0.28 -1.65
N ARG A 4 10.18 -0.46 -0.94
CA ARG A 4 10.26 -0.35 0.53
C ARG A 4 10.36 1.11 0.96
N TRP A 5 9.23 1.81 1.03
CA TRP A 5 9.18 3.25 1.36
C TRP A 5 9.79 3.58 2.73
N LEU A 6 9.52 2.75 3.75
CA LEU A 6 10.05 2.94 5.11
C LEU A 6 11.59 2.92 5.14
N SER A 7 12.19 1.88 4.56
CA SER A 7 13.64 1.73 4.46
C SER A 7 14.28 2.85 3.64
N ARG A 8 13.65 3.25 2.51
CA ARG A 8 14.12 4.36 1.68
C ARG A 8 14.07 5.70 2.41
N HIS A 9 12.99 5.95 3.16
CA HIS A 9 12.88 7.15 4.00
C HIS A 9 13.97 7.19 5.05
N PHE A 10 14.25 6.09 5.75
CA PHE A 10 15.33 6.04 6.75
C PHE A 10 16.71 6.25 6.13
N ALA A 11 16.98 5.64 4.97
CA ALA A 11 18.24 5.85 4.26
C ALA A 11 18.41 7.32 3.85
N LEU A 12 17.35 7.95 3.32
CA LEU A 12 17.37 9.36 2.94
C LEU A 12 17.57 10.28 4.16
N GLN A 13 16.87 10.03 5.27
CA GLN A 13 17.07 10.78 6.51
C GLN A 13 18.51 10.65 7.03
N ALA A 14 19.12 9.47 6.91
CA ALA A 14 20.52 9.29 7.29
C ALA A 14 21.46 10.13 6.41
N ILE A 15 21.20 10.22 5.10
CA ILE A 15 21.97 11.08 4.19
C ILE A 15 21.80 12.56 4.56
N ILE A 16 20.56 13.03 4.75
CA ILE A 16 20.27 14.44 5.06
C ILE A 16 20.88 14.85 6.40
N ARG A 17 20.76 14.02 7.45
CA ARG A 17 21.33 14.31 8.77
C ARG A 17 22.85 14.40 8.78
N ASN A 18 23.50 13.67 7.88
CA ASN A 18 24.95 13.63 7.79
C ASN A 18 25.46 14.40 6.55
N TYR A 19 24.64 15.27 5.95
CA TYR A 19 24.95 15.85 4.65
C TYR A 19 26.26 16.65 4.65
N GLU A 20 26.46 17.49 5.67
CA GLU A 20 27.67 18.30 5.83
C GLU A 20 28.90 17.41 6.02
N ALA A 21 28.86 16.47 6.97
CA ALA A 21 29.95 15.54 7.23
C ALA A 21 30.29 14.66 6.00
N LEU A 22 29.28 14.21 5.25
CA LEU A 22 29.48 13.46 4.01
C LEU A 22 30.14 14.34 2.93
N THR A 23 29.72 15.60 2.83
CA THR A 23 30.31 16.54 1.87
C THR A 23 31.78 16.78 2.18
N GLU A 24 32.12 17.04 3.45
CA GLU A 24 33.50 17.21 3.92
C GLU A 24 34.33 15.95 3.69
N TYR A 25 33.81 14.79 4.08
CA TYR A 25 34.50 13.51 3.87
C TYR A 25 34.82 13.28 2.38
N PHE A 26 33.84 13.47 1.49
CA PHE A 26 34.07 13.25 0.06
C PHE A 26 34.99 14.31 -0.55
N GLU A 27 35.06 15.53 -0.01
CA GLU A 27 36.04 16.53 -0.41
C GLU A 27 37.47 16.09 -0.07
N GLU A 28 37.69 15.50 1.10
CA GLU A 28 39.00 14.99 1.53
C GLU A 28 39.47 13.79 0.68
N VAL A 29 38.56 12.87 0.34
CA VAL A 29 38.92 11.61 -0.34
C VAL A 29 38.77 11.62 -1.86
N LYS A 30 38.23 12.69 -2.48
CA LYS A 30 37.94 12.75 -3.94
C LYS A 30 39.15 12.53 -4.86
N SER A 31 40.37 12.80 -4.39
CA SER A 31 41.59 12.65 -5.20
C SER A 31 41.99 11.19 -5.40
N ASN A 32 41.56 10.31 -4.50
CA ASN A 32 42.03 8.92 -4.42
C ASN A 32 41.08 7.92 -5.09
N ASP A 33 39.82 8.30 -5.35
CA ASP A 33 38.79 7.38 -5.82
C ASP A 33 37.74 8.08 -6.73
N PRO A 34 37.49 7.56 -7.95
CA PRO A 34 36.47 8.08 -8.86
C PRO A 34 35.05 8.13 -8.26
N ILE A 35 34.69 7.18 -7.38
CA ILE A 35 33.38 7.16 -6.73
C ILE A 35 33.27 8.35 -5.77
N SER A 36 34.28 8.56 -4.93
CA SER A 36 34.36 9.70 -4.02
C SER A 36 34.29 11.04 -4.75
N LYS A 37 34.97 11.16 -5.91
CA LYS A 37 34.86 12.34 -6.78
C LYS A 37 33.44 12.56 -7.32
N TYR A 38 32.77 11.50 -7.74
CA TYR A 38 31.37 11.55 -8.19
C TYR A 38 30.43 11.96 -7.05
N CYS A 39 30.57 11.35 -5.87
CA CYS A 39 29.79 11.66 -4.69
C CYS A 39 29.98 13.12 -4.29
N HIS A 40 31.21 13.60 -4.15
CA HIS A 40 31.48 15.01 -3.86
C HIS A 40 30.76 15.93 -4.85
N LYS A 41 30.90 15.68 -6.16
CA LYS A 41 30.23 16.46 -7.21
C LYS A 41 28.70 16.48 -7.06
N LYS A 42 28.10 15.38 -6.60
CA LYS A 42 26.66 15.29 -6.32
C LYS A 42 26.27 16.05 -5.06
N PHE A 43 27.00 15.90 -3.97
CA PHE A 43 26.73 16.57 -2.70
C PHE A 43 26.93 18.10 -2.77
N THR A 44 27.79 18.59 -3.66
CA THR A 44 27.93 20.04 -3.92
C THR A 44 26.90 20.59 -4.92
N ASN A 45 26.10 19.74 -5.56
CA ASN A 45 25.10 20.20 -6.52
C ASN A 45 23.81 20.60 -5.80
N ILE A 46 23.41 21.86 -5.93
CA ILE A 46 22.24 22.42 -5.24
C ILE A 46 20.92 21.80 -5.70
N GLU A 47 20.78 21.47 -7.00
CA GLU A 47 19.59 20.79 -7.52
C GLU A 47 19.43 19.40 -6.91
N TYR A 48 20.55 18.70 -6.68
CA TYR A 48 20.56 17.42 -6.00
C TYR A 48 20.15 17.56 -4.54
N GLN A 49 20.65 18.58 -3.83
CA GLN A 49 20.26 18.86 -2.46
C GLN A 49 18.75 19.17 -2.33
N ILE A 50 18.23 20.02 -3.23
CA ILE A 50 16.81 20.32 -3.32
C ILE A 50 16.01 19.04 -3.60
N ALA A 51 16.46 18.20 -4.52
CA ALA A 51 15.81 16.94 -4.83
C ALA A 51 15.76 15.99 -3.61
N LEU A 52 16.80 15.95 -2.78
CA LEU A 52 16.80 15.16 -1.55
C LEU A 52 15.76 15.66 -0.54
N GLU A 53 15.67 16.97 -0.32
CA GLU A 53 14.66 17.54 0.60
C GLU A 53 13.24 17.30 0.09
N VAL A 54 12.98 17.52 -1.20
CA VAL A 54 11.67 17.22 -1.81
C VAL A 54 11.32 15.74 -1.71
N LEU A 55 12.30 14.85 -1.94
CA LEU A 55 12.09 13.41 -1.77
C LEU A 55 11.85 13.04 -0.31
N ASN A 56 12.45 13.75 0.65
CA ASN A 56 12.27 13.50 2.07
C ASN A 56 10.84 13.83 2.51
N ASP A 57 10.32 14.98 2.09
CA ASP A 57 8.92 15.37 2.34
C ASP A 57 7.94 14.28 1.85
N VAL A 58 8.18 13.76 0.63
CA VAL A 58 7.28 12.76 0.05
C VAL A 58 7.45 11.38 0.67
N LEU A 59 8.70 10.95 0.89
CA LEU A 59 8.96 9.68 1.56
C LEU A 59 8.47 9.67 3.00
N GLU A 60 8.42 10.81 3.68
CA GLU A 60 7.82 10.93 5.01
C GLU A 60 6.32 10.60 4.98
N GLU A 61 5.57 11.16 4.03
CA GLU A 61 4.14 10.86 3.87
C GLU A 61 3.89 9.40 3.52
N LEU A 62 4.70 8.83 2.62
CA LEU A 62 4.62 7.41 2.26
C LEU A 62 5.00 6.49 3.42
N ALA A 63 6.03 6.86 4.20
CA ALA A 63 6.42 6.11 5.38
C ALA A 63 5.34 6.16 6.47
N ALA A 64 4.67 7.30 6.64
CA ALA A 64 3.53 7.43 7.55
C ALA A 64 2.36 6.54 7.12
N LEU A 65 2.05 6.51 5.81
CA LEU A 65 1.04 5.61 5.25
C LEU A 65 1.41 4.14 5.50
N CYS A 66 2.65 3.75 5.21
CA CYS A 66 3.14 2.41 5.50
C CYS A 66 2.91 2.08 6.97
N LYS A 67 3.42 2.90 7.91
CA LYS A 67 3.28 2.67 9.36
C LYS A 67 1.83 2.51 9.82
N LEU A 68 0.90 3.31 9.29
CA LEU A 68 -0.51 3.17 9.64
C LEU A 68 -1.02 1.80 9.24
N LEU A 69 -0.79 1.43 7.98
CA LEU A 69 -1.28 0.21 7.41
C LEU A 69 -0.64 -1.05 8.07
N GLN A 70 0.46 -0.92 8.84
CA GLN A 70 1.03 -2.01 9.66
C GLN A 70 0.38 -2.15 11.04
N ARG A 71 -0.55 -1.25 11.42
CA ARG A 71 -1.21 -1.33 12.73
C ARG A 71 -2.20 -2.50 12.78
N CYS A 72 -2.12 -3.30 13.84
CA CYS A 72 -3.13 -4.31 14.13
C CYS A 72 -4.48 -3.64 14.42
N GLY A 73 -5.57 -4.21 13.89
CA GLY A 73 -6.93 -3.71 14.13
C GLY A 73 -7.29 -2.42 13.38
N LEU A 74 -6.56 -2.09 12.30
CA LEU A 74 -6.90 -0.94 11.46
C LEU A 74 -8.22 -1.20 10.71
N ILE A 75 -9.16 -0.27 10.83
CA ILE A 75 -10.43 -0.32 10.09
C ILE A 75 -10.15 0.09 8.62
N PRO A 76 -10.67 -0.65 7.63
CA PRO A 76 -10.45 -0.33 6.21
C PRO A 76 -10.77 1.12 5.83
N LEU A 77 -11.85 1.66 6.39
CA LEU A 77 -12.27 3.05 6.16
C LEU A 77 -11.25 4.06 6.71
N ASP A 78 -10.69 3.82 7.89
CA ASP A 78 -9.66 4.69 8.49
C ASP A 78 -8.38 4.68 7.67
N ALA A 79 -7.96 3.48 7.23
CA ALA A 79 -6.79 3.29 6.37
C ALA A 79 -6.92 4.09 5.07
N LEU A 80 -8.09 3.99 4.44
CA LEU A 80 -8.41 4.69 3.22
C LEU A 80 -8.47 6.21 3.43
N GLN A 81 -9.23 6.69 4.41
CA GLN A 81 -9.34 8.13 4.68
C GLN A 81 -7.96 8.74 4.93
N PHE A 82 -7.11 8.02 5.66
CA PHE A 82 -5.72 8.43 5.85
C PHE A 82 -4.96 8.46 4.53
N ALA A 83 -5.04 7.42 3.70
CA ALA A 83 -4.41 7.38 2.38
C ALA A 83 -4.87 8.55 1.48
N CYS A 84 -6.17 8.80 1.39
CA CYS A 84 -6.75 9.93 0.67
C CYS A 84 -6.26 11.28 1.24
N GLY A 85 -6.14 11.39 2.56
CA GLY A 85 -5.59 12.58 3.21
C GLY A 85 -4.11 12.83 2.84
N LYS A 86 -3.31 11.77 2.82
CA LYS A 86 -1.89 11.82 2.40
C LYS A 86 -1.73 12.19 0.93
N LEU A 87 -2.52 11.56 0.07
CA LEU A 87 -2.62 11.89 -1.37
C LEU A 87 -3.01 13.36 -1.59
N SER A 88 -4.06 13.81 -0.90
CA SER A 88 -4.56 15.18 -1.01
C SER A 88 -3.50 16.19 -0.55
N LYS A 89 -2.75 15.86 0.51
CA LYS A 89 -1.61 16.68 0.96
C LYS A 89 -0.54 16.78 -0.12
N LEU A 90 -0.08 15.66 -0.68
CA LEU A 90 0.95 15.62 -1.73
C LEU A 90 0.51 16.40 -2.97
N ARG A 91 -0.73 16.22 -3.42
CA ARG A 91 -1.30 16.97 -4.56
C ARG A 91 -1.34 18.47 -4.28
N LYS A 92 -1.90 18.89 -3.15
CA LYS A 92 -2.00 20.31 -2.81
C LYS A 92 -0.63 20.96 -2.68
N GLN A 93 0.35 20.22 -2.18
CA GLN A 93 1.70 20.73 -1.96
C GLN A 93 2.51 20.84 -3.27
N TYR A 94 2.49 19.82 -4.12
CA TYR A 94 3.38 19.74 -5.29
C TYR A 94 2.70 19.83 -6.65
N LEU A 95 1.39 19.57 -6.75
CA LEU A 95 0.66 19.45 -8.01
C LEU A 95 -0.53 20.42 -8.13
N GLY A 96 -0.64 21.39 -7.23
CA GLY A 96 -1.63 22.47 -7.31
C GLY A 96 -1.22 23.56 -8.30
N ASP A 97 -2.06 24.60 -8.44
CA ASP A 97 -1.80 25.75 -9.31
C ASP A 97 -0.44 26.40 -9.02
N ASN A 98 -0.02 26.39 -7.76
CA ASN A 98 1.29 26.82 -7.30
C ASN A 98 1.92 25.76 -6.39
N VAL A 99 3.22 25.50 -6.56
CA VAL A 99 3.97 24.58 -5.70
C VAL A 99 4.27 25.25 -4.36
N SER A 100 3.88 24.59 -3.28
CA SER A 100 4.15 25.02 -1.90
C SER A 100 5.35 24.24 -1.35
N TRP A 101 6.55 24.77 -1.55
CA TRP A 101 7.79 24.16 -1.05
C TRP A 101 7.83 24.10 0.48
N SER A 102 8.47 23.07 1.03
CA SER A 102 8.79 23.00 2.47
C SER A 102 9.82 24.08 2.84
N ASP A 103 9.93 24.40 4.12
CA ASP A 103 10.81 25.48 4.57
C ASP A 103 12.30 25.17 4.30
N ASN A 104 12.68 23.88 4.37
CA ASN A 104 14.01 23.42 3.96
C ASN A 104 14.27 23.70 2.48
N VAL A 105 13.32 23.35 1.60
CA VAL A 105 13.44 23.60 0.16
C VAL A 105 13.45 25.10 -0.15
N LYS A 106 12.60 25.90 0.52
CA LYS A 106 12.63 27.36 0.39
C LYS A 106 13.99 27.94 0.78
N ALA A 107 14.58 27.49 1.89
CA ALA A 107 15.89 27.94 2.32
C ALA A 107 16.97 27.64 1.28
N LEU A 108 16.91 26.48 0.61
CA LEU A 108 17.82 26.13 -0.48
C LEU A 108 17.57 26.97 -1.75
N LEU A 109 16.31 27.20 -2.11
CA LEU A 109 15.95 28.04 -3.25
C LEU A 109 16.37 29.51 -3.05
N CYS A 110 16.27 30.02 -1.82
CA CYS A 110 16.78 31.37 -1.50
C CYS A 110 18.28 31.49 -1.76
N LYS A 111 19.08 30.45 -1.44
CA LYS A 111 20.52 30.43 -1.75
C LYS A 111 20.77 30.47 -3.27
N THR A 112 19.96 29.79 -4.07
CA THR A 112 20.08 29.84 -5.55
C THR A 112 19.66 31.17 -6.16
N GLY A 113 18.76 31.91 -5.51
CA GLY A 113 18.33 33.24 -5.95
C GLY A 113 19.44 34.28 -5.88
N GLU A 114 20.40 34.12 -4.97
CA GLU A 114 21.62 34.93 -4.92
C GLU A 114 22.57 34.62 -6.08
N GLU A 115 22.48 33.42 -6.67
CA GLU A 115 23.34 32.93 -7.75
C GLU A 115 22.71 33.03 -9.16
N ASN A 116 21.47 33.53 -9.29
CA ASN A 116 20.70 33.60 -10.56
C ASN A 116 20.55 32.25 -11.28
N ILE A 117 20.44 31.13 -10.55
CA ILE A 117 20.27 29.80 -11.13
C ILE A 117 18.79 29.42 -11.12
N ALA A 118 18.19 29.25 -12.30
CA ALA A 118 16.86 28.65 -12.44
C ALA A 118 17.00 27.12 -12.34
N VAL A 119 16.46 26.53 -11.28
CA VAL A 119 16.47 25.07 -11.07
C VAL A 119 15.28 24.43 -11.79
N ASP A 120 15.54 23.51 -12.72
CA ASP A 120 14.48 22.73 -13.37
C ASP A 120 14.00 21.59 -12.46
N MET A 121 12.77 21.72 -11.98
CA MET A 121 12.12 20.77 -11.08
C MET A 121 11.10 19.86 -11.81
N SER A 122 11.01 19.95 -13.14
CA SER A 122 10.01 19.22 -13.95
C SER A 122 10.03 17.71 -13.71
N PHE A 123 11.23 17.12 -13.57
CA PHE A 123 11.37 15.68 -13.33
C PHE A 123 10.82 15.25 -11.97
N LEU A 124 10.98 16.07 -10.91
CA LEU A 124 10.44 15.79 -9.59
C LEU A 124 8.92 15.89 -9.59
N LEU A 125 8.37 16.93 -10.22
CA LEU A 125 6.92 17.09 -10.36
C LEU A 125 6.31 15.94 -11.18
N THR A 126 6.99 15.50 -12.24
CA THR A 126 6.58 14.32 -13.01
C THR A 126 6.57 13.06 -12.15
N PHE A 127 7.61 12.84 -11.34
CA PHE A 127 7.66 11.73 -10.39
C PHE A 127 6.51 11.81 -9.37
N MET A 128 6.23 12.99 -8.80
CA MET A 128 5.13 13.16 -7.84
C MET A 128 3.77 12.91 -8.47
N ASN A 129 3.56 13.35 -9.71
CA ASN A 129 2.33 13.08 -10.44
C ASN A 129 2.11 11.58 -10.64
N LEU A 130 3.15 10.88 -11.11
CA LEU A 130 3.09 9.42 -11.30
C LEU A 130 2.82 8.69 -9.97
N LEU A 131 3.48 9.11 -8.89
CA LEU A 131 3.26 8.56 -7.56
C LEU A 131 1.80 8.73 -7.12
N CYS A 132 1.23 9.92 -7.26
CA CYS A 132 -0.15 10.21 -6.90
C CYS A 132 -1.14 9.38 -7.73
N VAL A 133 -0.94 9.28 -9.05
CA VAL A 133 -1.77 8.46 -9.94
C VAL A 133 -1.76 6.99 -9.48
N HIS A 134 -0.59 6.41 -9.23
CA HIS A 134 -0.48 5.02 -8.78
C HIS A 134 -1.10 4.78 -7.41
N LEU A 135 -1.04 5.74 -6.51
CA LEU A 135 -1.70 5.64 -5.20
C LEU A 135 -3.23 5.76 -5.34
N GLU A 136 -3.73 6.60 -6.24
CA GLU A 136 -5.18 6.72 -6.50
C GLU A 136 -5.76 5.47 -7.15
N GLU A 137 -5.05 4.87 -8.11
CA GLU A 137 -5.43 3.57 -8.70
C GLU A 137 -5.56 2.48 -7.63
N ARG A 138 -4.74 2.57 -6.57
CA ARG A 138 -4.76 1.62 -5.44
C ARG A 138 -5.85 1.91 -4.40
N PHE A 139 -6.35 3.15 -4.35
CA PHE A 139 -7.35 3.61 -3.39
C PHE A 139 -8.54 4.25 -4.14
N SER A 140 -9.09 3.52 -5.10
CA SER A 140 -10.15 4.04 -5.98
C SER A 140 -11.44 4.34 -5.20
N ALA A 141 -12.17 5.39 -5.62
CA ALA A 141 -13.43 5.80 -5.01
C ALA A 141 -14.50 4.68 -4.99
N ASP A 142 -14.52 3.83 -6.01
CA ASP A 142 -15.47 2.71 -6.12
C ASP A 142 -15.16 1.62 -5.11
N GLU A 143 -13.88 1.38 -4.83
CA GLU A 143 -13.46 0.46 -3.78
C GLU A 143 -13.86 0.98 -2.40
N VAL A 144 -13.78 2.28 -2.14
CA VAL A 144 -14.23 2.89 -0.87
C VAL A 144 -15.66 2.50 -0.50
N GLN A 145 -16.56 2.57 -1.47
CA GLN A 145 -17.97 2.24 -1.26
C GLN A 145 -18.17 0.74 -0.99
N GLN A 146 -17.32 -0.12 -1.56
CA GLN A 146 -17.36 -1.56 -1.32
C GLN A 146 -16.79 -1.90 0.06
N TRP A 147 -15.70 -1.24 0.47
CA TRP A 147 -15.03 -1.50 1.75
C TRP A 147 -15.78 -0.95 2.97
N SER A 148 -16.71 -0.01 2.79
CA SER A 148 -17.61 0.41 3.87
C SER A 148 -18.59 -0.69 4.29
N ALA A 149 -18.69 -1.81 3.55
CA ALA A 149 -19.35 -3.04 4.01
C ALA A 149 -18.77 -3.59 5.31
N PHE A 150 -17.53 -3.25 5.66
CA PHE A 150 -16.88 -3.72 6.88
C PHE A 150 -17.01 -2.74 8.05
N ASP A 151 -17.63 -1.58 7.81
CA ASP A 151 -18.06 -0.68 8.87
C ASP A 151 -19.45 -1.12 9.35
N CYS A 152 -19.57 -1.51 10.63
CA CYS A 152 -20.81 -1.99 11.23
C CYS A 152 -21.97 -0.98 11.15
N SER A 153 -21.70 0.28 10.79
CA SER A 153 -22.72 1.30 10.54
C SER A 153 -23.44 1.14 9.19
N HIS A 154 -22.80 0.52 8.19
CA HIS A 154 -23.35 0.27 6.84
C HIS A 154 -23.57 -1.24 6.62
N GLY A 155 -23.99 -1.73 5.45
CA GLY A 155 -24.14 -3.18 5.35
C GLY A 155 -24.70 -3.75 4.07
N THR A 156 -26.01 -3.71 3.89
CA THR A 156 -26.66 -4.65 2.95
C THR A 156 -26.32 -4.34 1.49
N GLU A 157 -26.33 -3.06 1.10
CA GLU A 157 -26.01 -2.66 -0.29
C GLU A 157 -24.54 -2.90 -0.63
N GLN A 158 -23.64 -2.65 0.31
CA GLN A 158 -22.20 -2.80 0.09
C GLN A 158 -21.78 -4.28 0.09
N VAL A 159 -22.38 -5.10 0.95
CA VAL A 159 -22.21 -6.57 0.92
C VAL A 159 -22.77 -7.14 -0.38
N ASN A 160 -23.92 -6.65 -0.87
CA ASN A 160 -24.46 -7.03 -2.18
C ASN A 160 -23.51 -6.66 -3.33
N ALA A 161 -22.87 -5.50 -3.25
CA ALA A 161 -21.86 -5.09 -4.23
C ALA A 161 -20.63 -6.01 -4.20
N LEU A 162 -20.16 -6.40 -3.01
CA LEU A 162 -19.07 -7.37 -2.86
C LEU A 162 -19.47 -8.77 -3.38
N CYS A 163 -20.69 -9.23 -3.10
CA CYS A 163 -21.19 -10.51 -3.62
C CYS A 163 -21.31 -10.50 -5.15
N SER A 164 -21.71 -9.37 -5.74
CA SER A 164 -21.73 -9.20 -7.19
C SER A 164 -20.33 -9.16 -7.81
N LYS A 165 -19.34 -8.63 -7.09
CA LYS A 165 -17.95 -8.53 -7.55
C LYS A 165 -17.18 -9.85 -7.40
N TYR A 166 -17.48 -10.63 -6.36
CA TYR A 166 -16.80 -11.90 -6.06
C TYR A 166 -17.76 -13.09 -5.95
N PRO A 167 -18.63 -13.33 -6.95
CA PRO A 167 -19.72 -14.31 -6.85
C PRO A 167 -19.19 -15.75 -6.71
N VAL A 168 -18.08 -16.05 -7.38
CA VAL A 168 -17.42 -17.37 -7.34
C VAL A 168 -16.86 -17.68 -5.95
N PHE A 169 -16.34 -16.67 -5.25
CA PHE A 169 -15.69 -16.85 -3.96
C PHE A 169 -16.70 -16.82 -2.80
N LEU A 170 -17.67 -15.91 -2.87
CA LEU A 170 -18.66 -15.71 -1.81
C LEU A 170 -19.85 -16.67 -1.89
N GLY A 171 -20.15 -17.24 -3.07
CA GLY A 171 -21.29 -18.13 -3.26
C GLY A 171 -22.61 -17.37 -3.30
N GLU A 172 -23.68 -17.95 -2.75
CA GLU A 172 -25.02 -17.39 -2.86
C GLU A 172 -25.18 -16.09 -2.04
N ASN A 173 -25.44 -14.98 -2.72
CA ASN A 173 -25.56 -13.65 -2.13
C ASN A 173 -26.58 -13.59 -0.97
N SER A 174 -27.71 -14.28 -1.11
CA SER A 174 -28.76 -14.35 -0.08
C SER A 174 -28.24 -14.90 1.26
N VAL A 175 -27.32 -15.86 1.21
CA VAL A 175 -26.73 -16.51 2.38
C VAL A 175 -25.73 -15.58 3.07
N ILE A 176 -24.83 -14.96 2.30
CA ILE A 176 -23.81 -14.05 2.81
C ILE A 176 -24.43 -12.79 3.43
N VAL A 177 -25.43 -12.20 2.77
CA VAL A 177 -26.15 -11.03 3.29
C VAL A 177 -26.89 -11.37 4.58
N LYS A 178 -27.52 -12.54 4.65
CA LYS A 178 -28.20 -12.99 5.87
C LYS A 178 -27.21 -13.19 7.02
N GLN A 179 -26.12 -13.91 6.78
CA GLN A 179 -25.06 -14.13 7.76
C GLN A 179 -24.46 -12.79 8.26
N TYR A 180 -24.20 -11.85 7.35
CA TYR A 180 -23.72 -10.52 7.68
C TYR A 180 -24.72 -9.73 8.56
N ASN A 181 -26.01 -9.81 8.27
CA ASN A 181 -27.04 -9.17 9.10
C ASN A 181 -27.16 -9.82 10.48
N ASP A 182 -27.07 -11.15 10.57
CA ASP A 182 -27.06 -11.89 11.84
C ASP A 182 -25.85 -11.50 12.70
N PHE A 183 -24.68 -11.35 12.07
CA PHE A 183 -23.47 -10.80 12.69
C PHE A 183 -23.66 -9.38 13.21
N LYS A 184 -24.15 -8.48 12.34
CA LYS A 184 -24.40 -7.08 12.69
C LYS A 184 -25.34 -6.99 13.88
N PHE A 185 -26.40 -7.80 13.90
CA PHE A 185 -27.34 -7.87 15.03
C PHE A 185 -26.68 -8.38 16.31
N ALA A 186 -25.84 -9.42 16.23
CA ALA A 186 -25.11 -9.98 17.37
C ALA A 186 -24.07 -8.99 17.96
N VAL A 187 -23.47 -8.15 17.12
CA VAL A 187 -22.48 -7.15 17.53
C VAL A 187 -23.11 -5.83 17.98
N HIS A 188 -24.27 -5.44 17.45
CA HIS A 188 -24.96 -4.20 17.85
C HIS A 188 -25.33 -4.18 19.35
N GLY A 189 -25.42 -5.35 20.01
CA GLY A 189 -25.60 -5.48 21.46
C GLY A 189 -24.30 -5.46 22.29
N LYS A 190 -23.13 -5.50 21.66
CA LYS A 190 -21.80 -5.51 22.31
C LYS A 190 -21.01 -4.28 21.86
N LEU A 191 -21.16 -3.18 22.60
CA LEU A 191 -20.50 -1.88 22.36
C LEU A 191 -18.95 -1.91 22.30
N ASN A 192 -18.31 -3.06 22.49
CA ASN A 192 -16.85 -3.26 22.48
C ASN A 192 -16.44 -4.59 21.82
N ALA A 193 -17.19 -5.11 20.84
CA ALA A 193 -16.76 -6.32 20.12
C ALA A 193 -15.43 -6.03 19.39
N ASN A 194 -14.38 -6.75 19.77
CA ASN A 194 -13.08 -6.59 19.14
C ASN A 194 -12.97 -7.50 17.89
N VAL A 195 -11.93 -7.30 17.08
CA VAL A 195 -11.68 -8.12 15.87
C VAL A 195 -11.60 -9.61 16.20
N ALA A 196 -11.22 -10.01 17.42
CA ALA A 196 -11.19 -11.41 17.83
C ALA A 196 -12.60 -12.00 18.03
N ASP A 197 -13.56 -11.23 18.56
CA ASP A 197 -14.98 -11.63 18.62
C ASP A 197 -15.56 -11.77 17.21
N MET A 198 -15.17 -10.87 16.30
CA MET A 198 -15.54 -10.90 14.89
C MET A 198 -14.96 -12.12 14.16
N VAL A 199 -13.69 -12.44 14.39
CA VAL A 199 -13.02 -13.64 13.87
C VAL A 199 -13.67 -14.91 14.44
N THR A 200 -14.01 -14.94 15.73
CA THR A 200 -14.64 -16.12 16.34
C THR A 200 -16.04 -16.37 15.79
N PHE A 201 -16.82 -15.31 15.53
CA PHE A 201 -18.12 -15.41 14.88
C PHE A 201 -18.00 -15.79 13.39
N ALA A 202 -17.01 -15.22 12.69
CA ALA A 202 -16.74 -15.50 11.29
C ALA A 202 -16.22 -16.93 11.07
N LEU A 203 -15.43 -17.50 11.98
CA LEU A 203 -14.96 -18.89 11.91
C LEU A 203 -16.08 -19.94 12.02
N GLN A 204 -17.27 -19.54 12.45
CA GLN A 204 -18.45 -20.41 12.54
C GLN A 204 -19.39 -20.31 11.33
N ASN A 205 -19.11 -19.44 10.36
CA ASN A 205 -19.99 -19.12 9.23
C ASN A 205 -19.20 -18.83 7.93
N ASP A 206 -19.86 -18.74 6.77
CA ASP A 206 -19.21 -18.30 5.51
C ASP A 206 -18.78 -16.82 5.52
N LEU A 207 -19.08 -16.09 6.59
CA LEU A 207 -18.54 -14.76 6.90
C LEU A 207 -17.01 -14.72 6.90
N ALA A 208 -16.33 -15.84 7.16
CA ALA A 208 -14.89 -15.96 7.01
C ALA A 208 -14.41 -15.54 5.61
N LYS A 209 -15.16 -15.87 4.55
CA LYS A 209 -14.83 -15.49 3.17
C LYS A 209 -14.98 -13.98 2.95
N LEU A 210 -16.03 -13.38 3.51
CA LEU A 210 -16.18 -11.91 3.48
C LEU A 210 -15.02 -11.24 4.24
N MET A 211 -14.62 -11.79 5.38
CA MET A 211 -13.49 -11.31 6.18
C MET A 211 -12.14 -11.49 5.46
N ASP A 212 -11.96 -12.57 4.68
CA ASP A 212 -10.78 -12.77 3.84
C ASP A 212 -10.69 -11.70 2.75
N ILE A 213 -11.81 -11.31 2.14
CA ILE A 213 -11.86 -10.16 1.21
C ILE A 213 -11.44 -8.87 1.94
N GLY A 214 -11.97 -8.61 3.15
CA GLY A 214 -11.53 -7.49 3.99
C GLY A 214 -10.02 -7.55 4.34
N GLY A 215 -9.49 -8.75 4.52
CA GLY A 215 -8.06 -9.01 4.73
C GLY A 215 -7.20 -8.65 3.51
N THR A 216 -7.71 -8.78 2.29
CA THR A 216 -6.97 -8.37 1.07
C THR A 216 -6.73 -6.86 0.98
N PHE A 217 -7.64 -6.07 1.56
CA PHE A 217 -7.47 -4.62 1.69
C PHE A 217 -6.30 -4.27 2.63
N LEU A 218 -6.20 -4.98 3.77
CA LEU A 218 -5.12 -4.80 4.76
C LEU A 218 -3.79 -5.48 4.37
N ALA A 219 -3.81 -6.47 3.47
CA ALA A 219 -2.62 -7.21 3.04
C ALA A 219 -1.57 -6.31 2.35
N SER A 220 -1.90 -5.07 2.00
CA SER A 220 -1.07 -4.22 1.17
C SER A 220 -0.30 -3.11 1.93
N SER A 221 0.18 -3.40 3.14
CA SER A 221 1.39 -2.70 3.61
C SER A 221 2.36 -3.51 4.45
N VAL A 222 1.98 -4.75 4.83
CA VAL A 222 2.86 -5.81 5.31
C VAL A 222 2.32 -7.20 4.85
N ASP A 223 2.31 -7.52 3.56
CA ASP A 223 3.27 -8.53 3.06
C ASP A 223 4.72 -8.02 3.05
N CYS A 224 4.85 -6.72 3.26
CA CYS A 224 5.94 -5.84 2.94
C CYS A 224 7.20 -5.84 3.83
N GLU A 225 7.31 -6.56 4.97
CA GLU A 225 8.65 -6.80 5.60
C GLU A 225 8.85 -8.19 6.28
N GLN A 226 7.84 -8.84 6.89
CA GLN A 226 8.05 -10.11 7.64
C GLN A 226 7.51 -11.41 7.01
N GLY A 227 6.60 -11.37 6.02
CA GLY A 227 6.12 -12.59 5.32
C GLY A 227 7.14 -13.22 4.35
N PHE A 228 8.33 -12.64 4.23
CA PHE A 228 9.23 -12.83 3.11
C PHE A 228 10.06 -14.12 3.09
N SER A 229 10.10 -14.95 4.14
CA SER A 229 10.87 -16.22 4.02
C SER A 229 10.13 -17.25 3.14
N LEU A 230 8.83 -17.46 3.40
CA LEU A 230 8.01 -18.39 2.63
C LEU A 230 7.59 -17.77 1.28
N MET A 231 7.31 -16.46 1.28
CA MET A 231 6.84 -15.76 0.08
C MET A 231 7.95 -15.35 -0.89
N ASN A 232 9.20 -15.12 -0.46
CA ASN A 232 10.32 -14.94 -1.41
C ASN A 232 10.67 -16.24 -2.15
N SER A 233 10.47 -17.40 -1.51
CA SER A 233 10.65 -18.70 -2.18
C SER A 233 9.66 -18.86 -3.34
N LEU A 234 8.41 -18.44 -3.14
CA LEU A 234 7.36 -18.46 -4.15
C LEU A 234 7.50 -17.32 -5.18
N LYS A 235 7.78 -16.08 -4.74
CA LYS A 235 7.98 -14.90 -5.60
C LYS A 235 9.17 -15.09 -6.54
N ASN A 236 10.33 -15.57 -6.08
CA ASN A 236 11.51 -15.66 -6.94
C ASN A 236 11.38 -16.65 -8.11
N LYS A 237 10.38 -17.55 -8.10
CA LYS A 237 10.13 -18.51 -9.20
C LYS A 237 9.05 -18.08 -10.20
N LEU A 238 8.15 -17.14 -9.86
CA LEU A 238 6.94 -16.85 -10.65
C LEU A 238 6.70 -15.35 -10.90
N ILE A 239 7.76 -14.54 -10.90
CA ILE A 239 7.67 -13.12 -11.30
C ILE A 239 7.39 -13.06 -12.80
N ASN A 240 6.11 -12.92 -13.16
CA ASN A 240 5.62 -11.88 -14.07
C ASN A 240 4.07 -11.88 -14.07
N ARG A 241 3.49 -10.87 -13.42
CA ARG A 241 2.06 -10.49 -13.39
C ARG A 241 1.08 -11.55 -12.89
N LEU A 242 0.86 -11.57 -11.57
CA LEU A 242 -0.34 -12.19 -11.00
C LEU A 242 -1.56 -11.31 -11.35
N GLY A 243 -2.20 -11.58 -12.50
CA GLY A 243 -3.56 -11.11 -12.80
C GLY A 243 -4.62 -11.72 -11.88
N GLU A 244 -5.87 -11.25 -12.01
CA GLU A 244 -7.04 -11.65 -11.21
C GLU A 244 -7.19 -13.19 -11.09
N CYS A 245 -6.95 -13.91 -12.18
CA CYS A 245 -6.98 -15.37 -12.22
C CYS A 245 -5.98 -16.05 -11.27
N HIS A 246 -4.82 -15.43 -11.06
CA HIS A 246 -3.81 -15.96 -10.16
C HIS A 246 -4.10 -15.60 -8.69
N LEU A 247 -4.77 -14.48 -8.45
CA LEU A 247 -5.26 -14.12 -7.12
C LEU A 247 -6.36 -15.10 -6.67
N ALA A 248 -7.31 -15.41 -7.57
CA ALA A 248 -8.32 -16.44 -7.35
C ALA A 248 -7.69 -17.81 -7.05
N MET A 249 -6.66 -18.19 -7.79
CA MET A 249 -5.94 -19.45 -7.60
C MET A 249 -5.22 -19.51 -6.24
N LEU A 250 -4.61 -18.40 -5.80
CA LEU A 250 -4.00 -18.29 -4.47
C LEU A 250 -5.04 -18.36 -3.34
N MET A 251 -6.21 -17.75 -3.54
CA MET A 251 -7.31 -17.84 -2.56
C MET A 251 -7.86 -19.26 -2.43
N ILE A 252 -8.01 -19.98 -3.54
CA ILE A 252 -8.42 -21.40 -3.53
C ILE A 252 -7.36 -22.27 -2.85
N ILE A 253 -6.06 -22.07 -3.14
CA ILE A 253 -5.00 -22.83 -2.46
C ILE A 253 -5.01 -22.57 -0.94
N LYS A 254 -5.28 -21.33 -0.53
CA LYS A 254 -5.37 -20.94 0.88
C LYS A 254 -6.59 -21.55 1.59
N SER A 255 -7.74 -21.68 0.92
CA SER A 255 -8.91 -22.33 1.52
C SER A 255 -8.63 -23.80 1.86
N PHE A 256 -7.94 -24.53 0.98
CA PHE A 256 -7.50 -25.91 1.26
C PHE A 256 -6.46 -26.01 2.38
N GLN A 257 -5.72 -24.95 2.69
CA GLN A 257 -4.79 -24.91 3.82
C GLN A 257 -5.50 -24.72 5.17
N LEU A 258 -6.65 -24.03 5.19
CA LEU A 258 -7.42 -23.76 6.40
C LEU A 258 -8.15 -25.01 6.92
N ASP A 259 -8.47 -25.96 6.03
CA ASP A 259 -9.09 -27.25 6.38
C ASP A 259 -8.13 -28.24 7.08
N GLY A 260 -6.87 -27.85 7.33
CA GLY A 260 -5.89 -28.63 8.10
C GLY A 260 -5.42 -29.93 7.41
N GLY A 261 -5.84 -30.17 6.17
CA GLY A 261 -5.48 -31.34 5.36
C GLY A 261 -4.21 -31.15 4.54
N LEU A 262 -3.67 -32.27 4.03
CA LEU A 262 -2.60 -32.24 3.04
C LEU A 262 -3.11 -31.56 1.76
N ILE A 263 -2.48 -30.46 1.34
CA ILE A 263 -2.92 -29.68 0.17
C ILE A 263 -2.83 -30.55 -1.08
N SER A 264 -3.98 -30.92 -1.66
CA SER A 264 -4.03 -31.54 -2.98
C SER A 264 -4.08 -30.43 -4.02
N LEU A 265 -2.93 -30.17 -4.66
CA LEU A 265 -2.83 -29.19 -5.74
C LEU A 265 -3.74 -29.54 -6.93
N ASP A 266 -3.97 -30.83 -7.18
CA ASP A 266 -4.88 -31.30 -8.24
C ASP A 266 -6.35 -30.93 -7.96
N LYS A 267 -6.79 -31.01 -6.69
CA LYS A 267 -8.14 -30.57 -6.30
C LYS A 267 -8.30 -29.05 -6.43
N ALA A 268 -7.33 -28.29 -5.91
CA ALA A 268 -7.34 -26.83 -6.02
C ALA A 268 -7.34 -26.36 -7.48
N TYR A 269 -6.59 -27.04 -8.35
CA TYR A 269 -6.59 -26.75 -9.78
C TYR A 269 -7.92 -27.12 -10.45
N THR A 270 -8.53 -28.25 -10.07
CA THR A 270 -9.82 -28.69 -10.63
C THR A 270 -10.94 -27.70 -10.27
N GLU A 271 -11.00 -27.25 -9.02
CA GLU A 271 -11.98 -26.22 -8.60
C GLU A 271 -11.75 -24.88 -9.30
N TRP A 272 -10.49 -24.45 -9.43
CA TRP A 272 -10.16 -23.24 -10.18
C TRP A 272 -10.59 -23.36 -11.66
N ALA A 273 -10.35 -24.51 -12.29
CA ALA A 273 -10.69 -24.77 -13.68
C ALA A 273 -12.21 -24.78 -13.90
N VAL A 274 -12.99 -25.39 -13.00
CA VAL A 274 -14.46 -25.34 -13.05
C VAL A 274 -14.95 -23.90 -12.94
N ALA A 275 -14.44 -23.15 -11.96
CA ALA A 275 -14.82 -21.76 -11.72
C ALA A 275 -14.48 -20.78 -12.86
N HIS A 276 -13.47 -21.08 -13.68
CA HIS A 276 -13.01 -20.19 -14.76
C HIS A 276 -13.39 -20.67 -16.17
N CYS A 277 -13.60 -21.97 -16.38
CA CYS A 277 -14.07 -22.49 -17.68
C CYS A 277 -15.59 -22.33 -17.88
N GLU A 278 -16.38 -22.25 -16.80
CA GLU A 278 -17.83 -21.98 -16.92
C GLU A 278 -18.13 -20.52 -17.32
N ASN A 279 -17.21 -19.58 -17.08
CA ASN A 279 -17.34 -18.17 -17.47
C ASN A 279 -16.85 -17.86 -18.91
N SER A 280 -16.44 -18.89 -19.68
CA SER A 280 -15.95 -18.74 -21.06
C SER A 280 -16.90 -19.36 -22.11
N ARG A 281 -18.16 -19.62 -21.74
CA ARG A 281 -19.23 -20.04 -22.66
C ARG A 281 -20.40 -19.07 -22.63
#